data_AF-A0A9X1LWW8-F1
#
_entry.id   AF-A0A9X1LWW8-F1
#
_cell.length_a   1.000
_cell.length_b   1.000
_cell.length_c   1.000
_cell.angle_alpha   90.00
_cell.angle_beta   90.00
_cell.angle_gamma   90.00
#
_symmetry.space_group_name_H-M   'P 1'
#
loop_
_entity.id
_entity.type
_entity.pdbx_description
1 polymer ?
#
loop_
_entity_poly.entity_id
_entity_poly.type
_entity_poly.pdbx_seq_one_letter_code
_entity_poly.pdbx_strand_id
1 'polypeptide(L)'
;MADDVDVDLDDLDLVVARLKSFQTEFESLGDSTRGVSGAAGAPQGRAGLRDKLTDFESGWDGNREVLSEDLDTVYQHLKEIADGLRRTDAELAKDH
;
A
#
# COMPACT_ATOMS: atom_id res chain seq x y z
N MET A 1 -31.08 11.13 -9.87
CA MET A 1 -31.09 9.66 -9.94
C MET A 1 -29.87 9.23 -9.18
N ALA A 2 -30.04 8.66 -7.99
CA ALA A 2 -28.92 8.03 -7.30
C ALA A 2 -28.56 6.82 -8.16
N ASP A 3 -27.31 6.74 -8.59
CA ASP A 3 -26.80 5.55 -9.25
C ASP A 3 -26.93 4.43 -8.23
N ASP A 4 -27.72 3.40 -8.56
CA ASP A 4 -27.96 2.26 -7.68
C ASP A 4 -26.70 1.40 -7.75
N VAL A 5 -25.78 1.66 -6.81
CA VAL A 5 -24.50 0.97 -6.71
C VAL A 5 -24.77 -0.38 -6.06
N ASP A 6 -24.97 -1.40 -6.90
CA ASP A 6 -25.07 -2.81 -6.50
C ASP A 6 -23.65 -3.33 -6.19
N VAL A 7 -23.17 -3.05 -4.97
CA VAL A 7 -21.89 -3.52 -4.47
C VAL A 7 -22.14 -4.67 -3.50
N ASP A 8 -21.63 -5.84 -3.86
CA ASP A 8 -21.56 -6.98 -2.96
C ASP A 8 -20.59 -6.63 -1.81
N LEU A 9 -21.10 -6.65 -0.58
CA LEU A 9 -20.32 -6.40 0.63
C LEU A 9 -19.14 -7.38 0.75
N ASP A 10 -19.32 -8.63 0.31
CA ASP A 10 -18.28 -9.65 0.35
C ASP A 10 -17.14 -9.31 -0.63
N ASP A 11 -17.47 -8.78 -1.81
CA ASP A 11 -16.48 -8.32 -2.79
C ASP A 11 -15.71 -7.10 -2.28
N LEU A 12 -16.40 -6.17 -1.62
CA LEU A 12 -15.78 -4.99 -1.03
C LEU A 12 -14.80 -5.39 0.09
N ASP A 13 -15.21 -6.31 0.97
CA ASP A 13 -14.35 -6.87 2.01
C ASP A 13 -13.14 -7.60 1.43
N LEU A 14 -13.34 -8.35 0.35
CA LEU A 14 -12.26 -9.04 -0.36
C LEU A 14 -11.24 -8.05 -0.93
N VAL A 15 -11.70 -6.93 -1.51
CA VAL A 15 -10.82 -5.88 -2.03
C VAL A 15 -10.03 -5.21 -0.90
N VAL A 16 -10.69 -4.87 0.21
CA VAL A 16 -10.04 -4.29 1.41
C VAL A 16 -8.95 -5.23 1.95
N ALA A 17 -9.26 -6.53 2.07
CA ALA A 17 -8.30 -7.53 2.55
C ALA A 17 -7.10 -7.69 1.61
N ARG A 18 -7.34 -7.73 0.29
CA ARG A 18 -6.28 -7.84 -0.72
C ARG A 18 -5.38 -6.61 -0.73
N LEU A 19 -5.95 -5.42 -0.62
CA LEU A 19 -5.18 -4.18 -0.55
C LEU A 19 -4.28 -4.16 0.70
N LYS A 20 -4.77 -4.69 1.82
CA LYS A 20 -3.97 -4.81 3.05
C LYS A 20 -2.81 -5.81 2.90
N SER A 21 -3.03 -6.94 2.23
CA SER A 21 -1.97 -7.89 1.88
C SER A 21 -0.92 -7.23 0.99
N PHE A 22 -1.36 -6.52 -0.04
CA PHE A 22 -0.48 -5.82 -0.97
C PHE A 22 0.38 -4.76 -0.27
N GLN A 23 -0.19 -3.96 0.64
CA GLN A 23 0.59 -3.02 1.46
C GLN A 23 1.70 -3.74 2.24
N THR A 24 1.38 -4.88 2.88
CA THR A 24 2.35 -5.66 3.67
C THR A 24 3.47 -6.21 2.80
N GLU A 25 3.14 -6.74 1.63
CA GLU A 25 4.13 -7.26 0.67
C GLU A 25 5.00 -6.13 0.10
N PHE A 26 4.39 -5.01 -0.26
CA PHE A 26 5.07 -3.81 -0.74
C PHE A 26 6.02 -3.24 0.32
N GLU A 27 5.61 -3.29 1.59
CA GLU A 27 6.48 -2.92 2.70
C GLU A 27 7.69 -3.86 2.80
N SER A 28 7.47 -5.18 2.76
CA SER A 28 8.57 -6.15 2.83
C SER A 28 9.58 -6.04 1.69
N LEU A 29 9.16 -5.61 0.49
CA LEU A 29 10.05 -5.42 -0.65
C LEU A 29 11.04 -4.27 -0.47
N GLY A 30 10.62 -3.18 0.20
CA GLY A 30 11.52 -2.04 0.47
C GLY A 30 12.70 -2.40 1.36
N ASP A 31 12.52 -3.36 2.27
CA ASP A 31 13.59 -3.82 3.15
C ASP A 31 14.69 -4.57 2.36
N SER A 32 14.35 -5.20 1.23
CA SER A 32 15.29 -5.96 0.41
C SER A 32 16.29 -5.08 -0.35
N THR A 33 15.93 -3.83 -0.59
CA THR A 33 16.77 -2.84 -1.28
C THR A 33 17.69 -2.07 -0.35
N ARG A 34 17.46 -2.09 0.97
CA ARG A 34 18.35 -1.42 1.93
C ARG A 34 19.68 -2.19 2.06
N GLY A 35 20.78 -1.49 1.79
CA GLY A 35 22.14 -1.99 2.05
C GLY A 35 22.82 -2.65 0.84
N VAL A 36 22.21 -2.59 -0.34
CA VAL A 36 22.83 -3.00 -1.61
C VAL A 36 24.04 -2.12 -1.92
N SER A 37 23.98 -0.81 -1.64
CA SER A 37 25.13 0.10 -1.76
C SER A 37 26.28 -0.31 -0.84
N GLY A 38 25.98 -0.71 0.39
CA GLY A 38 26.95 -1.22 1.36
C GLY A 38 27.66 -2.49 0.88
N ALA A 39 26.93 -3.38 0.19
CA ALA A 39 27.47 -4.61 -0.37
C ALA A 39 28.41 -4.38 -1.58
N ALA A 40 28.18 -3.33 -2.37
CA ALA A 40 28.98 -3.03 -3.56
C ALA A 40 30.40 -2.51 -3.26
N GLY A 41 30.62 -1.92 -2.08
CA GLY A 41 31.94 -1.46 -1.63
C GLY A 41 32.60 -0.41 -2.54
N ALA A 42 33.92 -0.27 -2.46
CA ALA A 42 34.71 0.64 -3.30
C ALA A 42 35.98 -0.04 -3.83
N PRO A 43 35.85 -1.00 -4.77
CA PRO A 43 37.00 -1.73 -5.31
C PRO A 43 37.98 -0.77 -5.97
N GLN A 44 39.26 -0.87 -5.60
CA GLN A 44 40.34 0.01 -6.07
C GLN A 44 40.07 1.51 -5.85
N GLY A 45 39.30 1.86 -4.80
CA GLY A 45 38.92 3.24 -4.50
C GLY A 45 37.89 3.84 -5.45
N ARG A 46 37.33 3.05 -6.38
CA ARG A 46 36.27 3.52 -7.29
C ARG A 46 34.90 3.38 -6.62
N ALA A 47 34.41 4.48 -6.06
CA ALA A 47 33.11 4.54 -5.38
C ALA A 47 31.90 4.73 -6.32
N GLY A 48 32.11 4.97 -7.63
CA GLY A 48 31.01 5.36 -8.54
C GLY A 48 29.87 4.34 -8.69
N LEU A 49 30.10 3.04 -8.45
CA LEU A 49 29.01 2.06 -8.39
C LEU A 49 28.22 2.19 -7.09
N ARG A 50 28.91 2.34 -5.96
CA ARG A 50 28.30 2.57 -4.65
C ARG A 50 27.48 3.85 -4.65
N ASP A 51 28.01 4.94 -5.18
CA ASP A 51 27.32 6.23 -5.18
C ASP A 51 26.01 6.16 -5.99
N LYS A 52 26.03 5.51 -7.16
CA LYS A 52 24.80 5.24 -7.94
C LYS A 52 23.79 4.36 -7.20
N LEU A 53 24.27 3.39 -6.43
CA LEU A 53 23.40 2.53 -5.61
C LEU A 53 22.82 3.32 -4.43
N THR A 54 23.58 4.22 -3.81
CA THR A 54 23.07 5.13 -2.78
C THR A 54 22.00 6.07 -3.33
N ASP A 55 22.21 6.63 -4.52
CA ASP A 55 21.22 7.49 -5.19
C ASP A 55 19.94 6.71 -5.52
N PHE A 56 20.09 5.47 -6.01
CA PHE A 56 18.97 4.57 -6.26
C PHE A 56 18.20 4.23 -4.98
N GLU A 57 18.90 3.81 -3.92
CA GLU A 57 18.29 3.48 -2.62
C GLU A 57 17.51 4.68 -2.06
N SER A 58 18.10 5.88 -2.10
CA SER A 58 17.45 7.10 -1.59
C SER A 58 16.20 7.47 -2.40
N GLY A 59 16.27 7.41 -3.74
CA GLY A 59 15.12 7.69 -4.60
C GLY A 59 14.02 6.63 -4.48
N TRP A 60 14.40 5.36 -4.31
CA TRP A 60 13.47 4.26 -4.10
C TRP A 60 12.76 4.38 -2.76
N ASP A 61 13.49 4.64 -1.66
CA ASP A 61 12.90 4.81 -0.33
C ASP A 61 11.87 5.96 -0.31
N GLY A 62 12.21 7.12 -0.90
CA GLY A 62 11.29 8.25 -0.97
C GLY A 62 10.06 7.99 -1.83
N ASN A 63 10.22 7.38 -3.02
CA ASN A 63 9.07 7.05 -3.87
C ASN A 63 8.18 5.96 -3.25
N ARG A 64 8.77 5.02 -2.51
CA ARG A 64 8.05 3.98 -1.78
C ARG A 64 7.24 4.57 -0.62
N GLU A 65 7.78 5.53 0.12
CA GLU A 65 7.07 6.21 1.20
C GLU A 65 5.78 6.86 0.68
N VAL A 66 5.88 7.63 -0.42
CA VAL A 66 4.72 8.25 -1.08
C VAL A 66 3.70 7.20 -1.54
N LEU A 67 4.15 6.13 -2.21
CA LEU A 67 3.25 5.06 -2.66
C LEU A 67 2.56 4.34 -1.48
N SER A 68 3.27 4.15 -0.36
CA SER A 68 2.69 3.57 0.86
C SER A 68 1.61 4.47 1.46
N GLU A 69 1.82 5.79 1.49
CA GLU A 69 0.81 6.76 1.96
C GLU A 69 -0.44 6.78 1.06
N ASP A 70 -0.25 6.76 -0.25
CA ASP A 70 -1.34 6.70 -1.22
C ASP A 70 -2.16 5.40 -1.06
N LEU A 71 -1.48 4.26 -0.89
CA LEU A 71 -2.13 2.97 -0.65
C LEU A 71 -2.89 2.94 0.67
N ASP A 72 -2.37 3.56 1.74
CA ASP A 72 -3.09 3.68 3.01
C ASP A 72 -4.34 4.53 2.85
N THR A 73 -4.24 5.66 2.16
CA THR A 73 -5.39 6.54 1.89
C THR A 73 -6.51 5.80 1.15
N VAL A 74 -6.18 5.05 0.09
CA VAL A 74 -7.17 4.23 -0.63
C VAL A 74 -7.78 3.16 0.26
N TYR A 75 -6.97 2.50 1.10
CA TYR A 75 -7.45 1.50 2.05
C TYR A 75 -8.43 2.09 3.06
N GLN A 76 -8.13 3.25 3.65
CA GLN A 76 -9.04 3.89 4.61
C GLN A 76 -10.38 4.22 3.96
N HIS A 77 -10.38 4.80 2.76
CA HIS A 77 -11.62 5.13 2.06
C HIS A 77 -12.48 3.89 1.74
N LEU A 78 -11.88 2.81 1.25
CA LEU A 78 -12.62 1.58 0.96
C LEU A 78 -13.20 0.96 2.22
N LYS A 79 -12.43 0.99 3.32
CA LYS A 79 -12.90 0.51 4.62
C LYS A 79 -14.06 1.35 5.17
N GLU A 80 -13.98 2.68 5.08
CA GLU A 80 -15.05 3.58 5.49
C GLU A 80 -16.36 3.29 4.73
N ILE A 81 -16.26 3.04 3.42
CA ILE A 81 -17.42 2.67 2.59
C ILE A 81 -18.00 1.33 3.06
N ALA A 82 -17.17 0.31 3.27
CA ALA A 82 -17.60 -1.01 3.71
C ALA A 82 -18.29 -0.96 5.09
N ASP A 83 -17.69 -0.25 6.03
CA ASP A 83 -18.24 -0.06 7.38
C ASP A 83 -19.56 0.73 7.33
N GLY A 84 -19.66 1.73 6.45
CA GLY A 84 -20.89 2.49 6.22
C GLY A 84 -22.04 1.62 5.71
N LEU A 85 -21.78 0.82 4.66
CA LEU A 85 -22.78 -0.08 4.09
C LEU A 85 -23.25 -1.14 5.09
N ARG A 86 -22.32 -1.78 5.81
CA ARG A 86 -22.66 -2.74 6.88
C ARG A 86 -23.53 -2.12 7.97
N ARG A 87 -23.22 -0.89 8.35
CA ARG A 87 -24.01 -0.18 9.36
C ARG A 87 -25.42 0.09 8.85
N THR A 88 -25.56 0.57 7.62
CA THR A 88 -26.87 0.82 7.00
C THR A 88 -27.68 -0.47 6.89
N ASP A 89 -27.07 -1.56 6.44
CA ASP A 89 -27.73 -2.88 6.37
C ASP A 89 -28.24 -3.34 7.75
N ALA A 90 -27.39 -3.26 8.78
CA ALA A 90 -27.74 -3.63 10.15
C ALA A 90 -28.80 -2.70 10.79
N GLU A 91 -28.90 -1.45 10.35
CA GLU A 91 -29.96 -0.51 10.78
C GLU A 91 -31.28 -0.86 10.11
N LEU A 92 -31.29 -1.12 8.79
CA LEU A 92 -32.49 -1.51 8.04
C LEU A 92 -33.04 -2.87 8.49
N ALA A 93 -32.18 -3.82 8.82
CA ALA A 93 -32.58 -5.14 9.32
C ALA A 93 -33.26 -5.09 10.71
N LYS A 94 -33.10 -4.00 11.47
CA LYS A 94 -33.74 -3.82 12.79
C LYS A 94 -35.11 -3.17 12.71
N ASP A 95 -35.40 -2.46 11.62
CA ASP A 95 -36.67 -1.74 11.39
C ASP A 95 -37.76 -2.62 10.72
N HIS A 96 -37.46 -3.91 10.51
CA HIS A 96 -38.36 -4.94 9.98
C HIS A 96 -38.53 -6.10 10.98
#